data_AF-A0A7M2AFP6-F1
#
_entry.id   AF-A0A7M2AFP6-F1
#
_cell.length_a   1.000
_cell.length_b   1.000
_cell.length_c   1.000
_cell.angle_alpha   90.00
_cell.angle_beta   90.00
_cell.angle_gamma   90.00
#
_symmetry.space_group_name_H-M   'P 1'
#
loop_
_entity.id
_entity.type
_entity.pdbx_description
1 polymer ?
#
loop_
_entity_poly.entity_id
_entity_poly.type
_entity_poly.pdbx_seq_one_letter_code
_entity_poly.pdbx_strand_id
1 'polypeptide(L)'
;MNVLYSIKINTIIWKVDGIKTELITLENPNINTGITRIQKGFKQGEETVMIDARGSGLTAEQAKQIIKRTSGTYSNKTIPGKVEVWTNEGTITYP
;
A
#
# COMPACT_ATOMS: atom_id res chain seq x y z
N MET A 1 8.19 -8.08 -14.93
CA MET A 1 8.27 -7.68 -13.52
C MET A 1 9.30 -8.57 -12.85
N ASN A 2 10.43 -8.00 -12.45
CA ASN A 2 11.49 -8.72 -11.73
C ASN A 2 11.30 -8.50 -10.23
N VAL A 3 11.24 -9.59 -9.47
CA VAL A 3 11.12 -9.52 -8.00
C VAL A 3 12.43 -10.03 -7.41
N LEU A 4 13.06 -9.20 -6.60
CA LEU A 4 14.29 -9.52 -5.86
C LEU A 4 14.03 -9.30 -4.38
N TYR A 5 14.77 -10.01 -3.53
CA TYR A 5 14.78 -9.75 -2.10
C TYR A 5 16.22 -9.56 -1.61
N SER A 6 16.38 -8.80 -0.54
CA SER A 6 17.67 -8.62 0.14
C SER A 6 17.49 -8.79 1.65
N ILE A 7 18.49 -9.34 2.32
CA ILE A 7 18.45 -9.56 3.77
C ILE A 7 19.34 -8.51 4.43
N LYS A 8 18.79 -7.76 5.39
CA LYS A 8 19.54 -6.86 6.26
C LYS A 8 19.11 -7.13 7.70
N ILE A 9 20.04 -7.65 8.53
CA ILE A 9 19.87 -7.90 9.97
C ILE A 9 18.44 -8.40 10.32
N ASN A 10 18.17 -9.68 10.06
CA ASN A 10 16.89 -10.35 10.33
C ASN A 10 15.64 -9.72 9.67
N THR A 11 15.81 -8.84 8.67
CA THR A 11 14.72 -8.24 7.90
C THR A 11 14.86 -8.63 6.43
N ILE A 12 13.77 -9.13 5.83
CA ILE A 12 13.65 -9.37 4.39
C ILE A 12 13.10 -8.07 3.78
N ILE A 13 13.83 -7.51 2.82
CA ILE A 13 13.41 -6.36 2.04
C ILE A 13 13.02 -6.85 0.66
N TRP A 14 11.78 -6.62 0.28
CA TRP A 14 11.26 -6.94 -1.06
C TRP A 14 11.50 -5.79 -2.02
N LYS A 15 11.91 -6.11 -3.24
CA LYS A 15 12.12 -5.15 -4.32
C LYS A 15 11.44 -5.61 -5.59
N VAL A 16 10.60 -4.76 -6.15
CA VAL A 16 10.02 -4.95 -7.49
C VAL A 16 10.72 -3.98 -8.42
N ASP A 17 11.40 -4.52 -9.44
CA ASP A 17 12.20 -3.75 -10.40
C ASP A 17 13.21 -2.79 -9.70
N GLY A 18 13.74 -3.22 -8.55
CA GLY A 18 14.71 -2.46 -7.74
C GLY A 18 14.12 -1.53 -6.67
N ILE A 19 12.80 -1.31 -6.67
CA ILE A 19 12.09 -0.40 -5.76
C ILE A 19 11.58 -1.15 -4.54
N LYS A 20 11.85 -0.63 -3.32
CA LYS A 20 11.34 -1.23 -2.09
C LYS A 20 9.82 -1.20 -2.05
N THR A 21 9.22 -2.38 -2.04
CA THR A 21 7.78 -2.55 -2.23
C THR A 21 7.23 -3.52 -1.22
N GLU A 22 6.18 -3.10 -0.51
CA GLU A 22 5.41 -3.96 0.38
C GLU A 22 4.07 -4.31 -0.28
N LEU A 23 3.73 -5.61 -0.31
CA LEU A 23 2.43 -6.10 -0.75
C LEU A 23 1.65 -6.62 0.46
N ILE A 24 0.47 -6.05 0.69
CA ILE A 24 -0.42 -6.40 1.79
C ILE A 24 -1.76 -6.89 1.24
N THR A 25 -2.21 -8.06 1.66
CA THR A 25 -3.57 -8.53 1.40
C THR A 25 -4.53 -8.01 2.48
N LEU A 26 -5.69 -7.49 2.08
CA LEU A 26 -6.80 -7.19 2.98
C LEU A 26 -7.79 -8.35 3.00
N GLU A 27 -8.11 -8.81 4.21
CA GLU A 27 -9.10 -9.88 4.43
C GLU A 27 -10.54 -9.35 4.51
N ASN A 28 -10.73 -8.05 4.74
CA ASN A 28 -12.04 -7.41 4.85
C ASN A 28 -12.00 -5.96 4.33
N PRO A 29 -13.15 -5.34 4.01
CA PRO A 29 -13.20 -4.04 3.34
C PRO A 29 -13.03 -2.86 4.33
N ASN A 30 -12.38 -3.06 5.48
CA ASN A 30 -12.22 -2.03 6.48
C ASN A 30 -11.21 -0.96 6.03
N ILE A 31 -11.74 0.23 5.73
CA ILE A 31 -10.98 1.41 5.31
C ILE A 31 -9.85 1.77 6.30
N ASN A 32 -10.11 1.71 7.61
CA ASN A 32 -9.11 2.09 8.62
C ASN A 32 -7.95 1.08 8.67
N THR A 33 -8.23 -0.20 8.40
CA THR A 33 -7.18 -1.22 8.26
C THR A 33 -6.29 -0.88 7.08
N GLY A 34 -6.86 -0.56 5.91
CA GLY A 34 -6.10 -0.13 4.73
C GLY A 34 -5.20 1.08 5.02
N ILE A 35 -5.73 2.13 5.64
CA ILE A 35 -4.96 3.32 6.04
C ILE A 35 -3.78 2.93 6.94
N THR A 36 -4.04 2.13 7.98
CA THR A 36 -3.02 1.72 8.95
C THR A 36 -1.90 0.91 8.29
N ARG A 37 -2.24 0.04 7.33
CA ARG A 37 -1.25 -0.78 6.60
C ARG A 37 -0.35 0.08 5.72
N ILE A 38 -0.94 1.05 4.99
CA ILE A 38 -0.17 2.00 4.19
C ILE A 38 0.80 2.81 5.05
N GLN A 39 0.33 3.35 6.17
CA GLN A 39 1.18 4.10 7.10
C GLN A 39 2.34 3.26 7.65
N LYS A 40 2.10 1.97 7.94
CA LYS A 40 3.13 1.06 8.44
C LYS A 40 4.21 0.78 7.39
N GLY A 41 3.83 0.49 6.14
CA GLY A 41 4.79 0.27 5.05
C GLY A 41 5.73 1.47 4.88
N PHE A 42 5.18 2.69 4.79
CA PHE A 42 6.02 3.88 4.67
C PHE A 42 6.88 4.16 5.91
N LYS A 43 6.42 3.85 7.13
CA LYS A 43 7.25 3.93 8.35
C LYS A 43 8.42 2.95 8.34
N GLN A 44 8.34 1.85 7.59
CA GLN A 44 9.42 0.89 7.40
C GLN A 44 10.42 1.31 6.31
N GLY A 45 10.13 2.41 5.59
CA GLY A 45 10.98 2.93 4.53
C GLY A 45 10.74 2.28 3.17
N GLU A 46 9.55 1.74 2.96
CA GLU A 46 9.07 1.30 1.65
C GLU A 46 8.82 2.50 0.74
N GLU A 47 9.10 2.35 -0.55
CA GLU A 47 8.91 3.40 -1.55
C GLU A 47 7.55 3.23 -2.24
N THR A 48 7.06 1.99 -2.33
CA THR A 48 5.74 1.64 -2.84
C THR A 48 5.01 0.74 -1.84
N VAL A 49 3.74 1.04 -1.59
CA VAL A 49 2.86 0.14 -0.83
C VAL A 49 1.70 -0.30 -1.72
N MET A 50 1.54 -1.61 -1.85
CA MET A 50 0.50 -2.25 -2.66
C MET A 50 -0.48 -2.96 -1.74
N ILE A 51 -1.78 -2.70 -1.93
CA ILE A 51 -2.86 -3.31 -1.19
C ILE A 51 -3.64 -4.21 -2.14
N ASP A 52 -3.61 -5.52 -1.93
CA ASP A 52 -4.50 -6.46 -2.60
C ASP A 52 -5.81 -6.62 -1.81
N ALA A 53 -6.87 -5.99 -2.30
CA ALA A 53 -8.20 -6.03 -1.69
C ALA A 53 -9.22 -6.81 -2.52
N ARG A 54 -8.78 -7.52 -3.56
CA ARG A 54 -9.65 -8.30 -4.46
C ARG A 54 -10.43 -9.41 -3.72
N GLY A 55 -9.81 -10.00 -2.70
CA GLY A 55 -10.45 -10.99 -1.83
C GLY A 55 -11.35 -10.40 -0.73
N SER A 56 -11.30 -9.08 -0.51
CA SER A 56 -11.88 -8.43 0.67
C SER A 56 -13.28 -7.85 0.44
N GLY A 57 -13.74 -7.80 -0.81
CA GLY A 57 -14.95 -7.07 -1.20
C GLY A 57 -14.85 -5.54 -1.14
N LEU A 58 -13.64 -4.98 -1.08
CA LEU A 58 -13.42 -3.52 -1.10
C LEU A 58 -13.80 -2.95 -2.47
N THR A 59 -14.63 -1.91 -2.50
CA THR A 59 -14.99 -1.21 -3.75
C THR A 59 -13.92 -0.20 -4.15
N ALA A 60 -13.92 0.23 -5.42
CA ALA A 60 -13.05 1.30 -5.89
C ALA A 60 -13.27 2.62 -5.14
N GLU A 61 -14.50 2.91 -4.72
CA GLU A 61 -14.80 4.12 -3.95
C GLU A 61 -14.20 4.06 -2.54
N GLN A 62 -14.27 2.90 -1.88
CA GLN A 62 -13.59 2.69 -0.60
C GLN A 62 -12.06 2.78 -0.74
N ALA A 63 -11.51 2.26 -1.84
CA ALA A 63 -10.08 2.41 -2.15
C ALA A 63 -9.66 3.89 -2.30
N LYS A 64 -10.46 4.71 -3.01
CA LYS A 64 -10.24 6.16 -3.09
C LYS A 64 -10.32 6.83 -1.71
N GLN A 65 -11.27 6.40 -0.87
CA GLN A 65 -11.37 6.89 0.51
C GLN A 65 -10.15 6.52 1.35
N ILE A 66 -9.61 5.30 1.21
CA ILE A 66 -8.36 4.90 1.86
C ILE A 66 -7.25 5.87 1.47
N ILE A 67 -7.03 6.10 0.18
CA ILE A 67 -5.97 7.01 -0.30
C ILE A 67 -6.19 8.42 0.24
N LYS A 68 -7.37 9.00 0.02
CA LYS A 68 -7.70 10.37 0.46
C LYS A 68 -7.49 10.56 1.96
N ARG A 69 -7.96 9.61 2.78
CA ARG A 69 -7.85 9.67 4.23
C ARG A 69 -6.42 9.42 4.69
N THR A 70 -5.67 8.55 4.01
CA THR A 70 -4.25 8.31 4.28
C THR A 70 -3.43 9.57 4.04
N SER A 71 -3.63 10.25 2.90
CA SER A 71 -3.01 11.55 2.62
C SER A 71 -3.27 12.54 3.75
N GLY A 72 -4.52 12.62 4.24
CA GLY A 72 -4.91 13.49 5.35
C GLY A 72 -4.24 13.19 6.71
N THR A 73 -3.53 12.06 6.86
CA THR A 73 -2.77 11.74 8.08
C THR A 73 -1.36 12.31 8.10
N TYR A 74 -0.86 12.80 6.96
CA TYR A 74 0.46 13.42 6.84
C TYR A 74 0.35 14.94 6.97
N SER A 75 1.35 15.59 7.57
CA SER A 75 1.34 17.04 7.86
C SER A 75 1.23 17.90 6.60
N ASN A 76 1.88 17.49 5.50
CA ASN A 76 1.78 18.12 4.19
C ASN A 76 0.61 17.60 3.34
N LYS A 77 -0.23 16.72 3.90
CA LYS A 77 -1.34 16.05 3.23
C LYS A 77 -0.92 15.23 1.99
N THR A 78 0.33 14.79 1.94
CA THR A 78 0.91 14.02 0.84
C THR A 78 1.47 12.72 1.36
N ILE A 79 1.15 11.62 0.68
CA ILE A 79 1.71 10.31 1.02
C ILE A 79 3.17 10.31 0.54
N PRO A 80 4.14 9.84 1.33
CA PRO A 80 5.57 9.98 1.02
C PRO A 80 6.07 9.09 -0.12
N GLY A 81 5.20 8.27 -0.72
CA GLY A 81 5.54 7.38 -1.82
C GLY A 81 4.30 6.82 -2.50
N LYS A 82 4.51 5.90 -3.43
CA LYS A 82 3.48 5.37 -4.31
C LYS A 82 2.56 4.42 -3.56
N VAL A 83 1.24 4.53 -3.81
CA VAL A 83 0.26 3.57 -3.32
C VAL A 83 -0.52 2.97 -4.47
N GLU A 84 -0.71 1.66 -4.43
CA GLU A 84 -1.66 0.97 -5.30
C GLU A 84 -2.67 0.22 -4.44
N VAL A 85 -3.96 0.34 -4.78
CA VAL A 85 -5.03 -0.44 -4.16
C VAL A 85 -5.74 -1.21 -5.25
N TRP A 86 -5.58 -2.53 -5.24
CA TRP A 86 -6.14 -3.45 -6.21
C TRP A 86 -7.49 -3.94 -5.73
N THR A 87 -8.55 -3.62 -6.47
CA THR A 87 -9.90 -4.12 -6.24
C THR A 87 -10.37 -4.93 -7.44
N ASN A 88 -11.51 -5.61 -7.33
CA ASN A 88 -12.12 -6.29 -8.47
C ASN A 88 -12.67 -5.32 -9.52
N GLU A 89 -12.84 -4.04 -9.16
CA GLU A 89 -13.30 -2.97 -10.06
C GLU A 89 -12.14 -2.25 -10.76
N GLY A 90 -10.90 -2.56 -10.39
CA GLY A 90 -9.70 -1.98 -10.97
C GLY A 90 -8.65 -1.58 -9.93
N THR A 91 -7.57 -0.98 -10.39
CA THR A 91 -6.49 -0.49 -9.52
C THR A 91 -6.61 1.01 -9.33
N ILE A 92 -6.67 1.46 -8.08
CA ILE A 92 -6.61 2.88 -7.72
C ILE A 92 -5.19 3.22 -7.29
N THR A 93 -4.60 4.24 -7.91
CA THR A 93 -3.20 4.62 -7.70
C THR A 93 -3.06 6.01 -7.11
N TYR A 94 -2.09 6.18 -6.21
CA TYR A 94 -1.59 7.46 -5.74
C TYR A 94 -0.10 7.61 -6.10
N PRO A 95 0.30 8.74 -6.71
CA PRO A 95 1.68 8.98 -7.14
C PRO A 95 2.64 9.19 -5.96
#